data_AF-A0A072PBM0-F1
#
_entry.id   AF-A0A072PBM0-F1
#
_cell.length_a   1.000
_cell.length_b   1.000
_cell.length_c   1.000
_cell.angle_alpha   90.00
_cell.angle_beta   90.00
_cell.angle_gamma   90.00
#
_symmetry.space_group_name_H-M   'P 1'
#
loop_
_entity.id
_entity.type
_entity.pdbx_description
1 polymer ?
#
loop_
_entity_poly.entity_id
_entity_poly.type
_entity_poly.pdbx_seq_one_letter_code
_entity_poly.pdbx_strand_id
1 'polypeptide(L)'
;MSLFPRLDKQRLGDLEPHDWDLSSREHVRKFSISSKYPKTVIPDPAIFSDAIVPALKSAEHGLPTQYPNPGHVAAHLGLIECFRKFQQHVVTSEQLEILDLPSYPGTTSDGNAPTPTEDATANASNTPRWDTVVRLAIARFQIWFENIESIVTHAAAYHRFGPDSNALHAAFTADYLPPLDVMLVWYAYMQMPGAYRRDNLAHSSPKLLEIPLPWEAILAVMDLDLFTYNLPPAAEKLFTTTTTQSADIFVYLMHPPPYTNLNPEKAFSVDLESAVHELVDGGSFVESMSSLLFLRSPSLEGTLLRALAKYGALVQATGSRASLWLERIKEEPALQLVWRTHMLYPMAYIEFSANIFGSDILLKSDVDSLVHTADVKSPPSSEPSTGDNDSVSLDAADICYCWLCERIRDEVPDYTTSSSKLARRMLPTTSSGTVSQPASPTSRGFSHFRSRSMSSNTPQSADSPLSQLTKEQIASIKADVAFYRYVEDFRRANPDATTLPGRPATSRDLEKIQRELDAKKRVGTFHGMGYTVEVVRPAVYDEATGRLLKKEKTKVRRSKNINPTARIGGFMAGF
;
A
#
# COMPACT_ATOMS: atom_id res chain seq x y z
N MET A 1 -57.66 6.99 -24.30
CA MET A 1 -57.27 6.58 -22.94
C MET A 1 -55.88 5.96 -23.01
N SER A 2 -54.86 6.72 -22.59
CA SER A 2 -53.45 6.31 -22.64
C SER A 2 -53.09 5.52 -21.38
N LEU A 3 -52.61 4.28 -21.54
CA LEU A 3 -52.02 3.48 -20.48
C LEU A 3 -50.50 3.51 -20.64
N PHE A 4 -49.83 4.38 -19.88
CA PHE A 4 -48.42 4.25 -19.55
C PHE A 4 -48.32 4.30 -18.01
N PRO A 5 -47.71 3.31 -17.35
CA PRO A 5 -47.44 3.43 -15.92
C PRO A 5 -46.29 4.43 -15.75
N ARG A 6 -46.50 5.45 -14.91
CA ARG A 6 -45.45 6.34 -14.40
C ARG A 6 -44.44 5.47 -13.64
N LEU A 7 -43.25 5.31 -14.21
CA LEU A 7 -42.07 4.87 -13.46
C LEU A 7 -41.75 5.93 -12.41
N ASP A 8 -41.82 5.54 -11.15
CA ASP A 8 -41.46 6.37 -10.00
C ASP A 8 -40.03 6.89 -10.15
N LYS A 9 -39.88 8.21 -10.08
CA LYS A 9 -38.58 8.87 -9.94
C LYS A 9 -38.10 8.69 -8.50
N GLN A 10 -37.49 7.55 -8.18
CA GLN A 10 -36.61 7.49 -7.02
C GLN A 10 -35.50 8.53 -7.20
N ARG A 11 -35.23 9.36 -6.17
CA ARG A 11 -34.13 10.31 -6.22
C ARG A 11 -32.84 9.49 -6.31
N LEU A 12 -31.96 9.83 -7.24
CA LEU A 12 -30.68 9.13 -7.47
C LEU A 12 -29.80 9.06 -6.20
N GLY A 13 -30.04 9.94 -5.22
CA GLY A 13 -29.35 9.97 -3.92
C GLY A 13 -29.81 8.92 -2.90
N ASP A 14 -30.90 8.18 -3.17
CA ASP A 14 -31.42 7.13 -2.28
C ASP A 14 -30.93 5.72 -2.67
N LEU A 15 -30.19 5.59 -3.77
CA LEU A 15 -29.67 4.30 -4.26
C LEU A 15 -28.28 4.02 -3.67
N GLU A 16 -28.11 2.83 -3.09
CA GLU A 16 -26.84 2.33 -2.58
C GLU A 16 -25.76 2.40 -3.67
N PRO A 17 -24.57 2.99 -3.43
CA PRO A 17 -23.55 3.14 -4.46
C PRO A 17 -23.13 1.84 -5.16
N HIS A 18 -23.13 0.72 -4.44
CA HIS A 18 -22.80 -0.59 -5.00
C HIS A 18 -23.80 -1.12 -6.04
N ASP A 19 -24.99 -0.52 -6.11
CA ASP A 19 -26.03 -0.85 -7.10
C ASP A 19 -26.02 0.13 -8.28
N TRP A 20 -25.07 1.06 -8.34
CA TRP A 20 -24.92 1.95 -9.48
C TRP A 20 -24.55 1.15 -10.74
N ASP A 21 -25.29 1.37 -11.82
CA ASP A 21 -24.94 0.81 -13.12
C ASP A 21 -23.67 1.48 -13.69
N LEU A 22 -22.56 0.73 -13.62
CA LEU A 22 -21.27 1.09 -14.19
C LEU A 22 -21.07 0.50 -15.60
N SER A 23 -22.00 -0.34 -16.06
CA SER A 23 -21.89 -1.15 -17.29
C SER A 23 -22.47 -0.47 -18.54
N SER A 24 -23.05 0.73 -18.39
CA SER A 24 -23.75 1.39 -19.49
C SER A 24 -22.85 1.52 -20.73
N ARG A 25 -23.25 0.82 -21.80
CA ARG A 25 -22.58 0.73 -23.11
C ARG A 25 -22.18 2.07 -23.73
N GLU A 26 -22.78 3.18 -23.26
CA GLU A 26 -22.43 4.54 -23.68
C GLU A 26 -21.04 5.00 -23.22
N HIS A 27 -20.56 4.51 -22.07
CA HIS A 27 -19.22 4.84 -21.56
C HIS A 27 -18.14 4.02 -22.28
N VAL A 28 -18.35 2.72 -22.40
CA VAL A 28 -17.39 1.77 -22.98
C VAL A 28 -17.10 2.04 -24.47
N ARG A 29 -18.11 2.42 -25.26
CA ARG A 29 -17.93 2.72 -26.70
C ARG A 29 -17.00 3.91 -26.99
N LYS A 30 -16.66 4.73 -25.99
CA LYS A 30 -15.78 5.90 -26.13
C LYS A 30 -14.32 5.61 -25.80
N PHE A 31 -14.02 4.47 -25.20
CA PHE A 31 -12.65 4.11 -24.76
C PHE A 31 -11.96 3.29 -25.85
N SER A 32 -11.26 3.99 -26.74
CA SER A 32 -10.51 3.38 -27.83
C SER A 32 -9.04 3.78 -27.74
N ILE A 33 -8.15 2.91 -28.26
CA ILE A 33 -6.74 3.23 -28.48
C ILE A 33 -6.70 4.25 -29.62
N SER A 34 -6.83 5.52 -29.27
CA SER A 34 -6.86 6.63 -30.19
C SER A 34 -5.75 7.60 -29.82
N SER A 35 -4.93 7.97 -30.81
CA SER A 35 -3.91 9.01 -30.65
C SER A 35 -4.47 10.38 -30.32
N LYS A 36 -5.80 10.56 -30.39
CA LYS A 36 -6.49 11.81 -30.02
C LYS A 36 -6.53 12.07 -28.52
N TYR A 37 -6.39 11.02 -27.70
CA TYR A 37 -6.48 11.12 -26.24
C TYR A 37 -5.10 11.00 -25.60
N PRO A 38 -4.87 11.62 -24.43
CA PRO A 38 -3.62 11.44 -23.69
C PRO A 38 -3.40 9.95 -23.41
N LYS A 39 -2.14 9.53 -23.44
CA LYS A 39 -1.75 8.16 -23.12
C LYS A 39 -2.09 7.90 -21.65
N THR A 40 -2.88 6.85 -21.41
CA THR A 40 -3.18 6.39 -20.05
C THR A 40 -1.96 5.70 -19.47
N VAL A 41 -1.52 6.17 -18.31
CA VAL A 41 -0.44 5.59 -17.50
C VAL A 41 -1.00 5.38 -16.10
N ILE A 42 -1.05 4.14 -15.64
CA ILE A 42 -1.61 3.75 -14.35
C ILE A 42 -0.65 2.74 -13.74
N PRO A 43 -0.07 2.95 -12.54
CA PRO A 43 -0.19 4.15 -11.72
C PRO A 43 0.43 5.40 -12.38
N ASP A 44 -0.06 6.58 -12.01
CA ASP A 44 0.56 7.86 -12.40
C ASP A 44 1.96 7.93 -11.76
N PRO A 45 3.06 8.04 -12.54
CA PRO A 45 4.42 8.06 -12.01
C PRO A 45 4.66 9.16 -10.95
N ALA A 46 3.87 10.24 -10.99
CA ALA A 46 3.96 11.31 -10.01
C ALA A 46 3.69 10.83 -8.57
N ILE A 47 2.95 9.73 -8.35
CA ILE A 47 2.71 9.23 -6.99
C ILE A 47 4.02 8.78 -6.31
N PHE A 48 5.02 8.37 -7.08
CA PHE A 48 6.29 7.86 -6.55
C PHE A 48 7.38 8.93 -6.40
N SER A 49 7.13 10.18 -6.83
CA SER A 49 8.16 11.23 -6.82
C SER A 49 8.73 11.45 -5.42
N ASP A 50 7.89 11.31 -4.40
CA ASP A 50 8.24 11.57 -3.01
C ASP A 50 8.90 10.35 -2.34
N ALA A 51 8.86 9.18 -2.97
CA ALA A 51 9.59 7.99 -2.53
C ALA A 51 11.09 8.10 -2.82
N ILE A 52 11.44 8.94 -3.80
CA ILE A 52 12.82 9.25 -4.14
C ILE A 52 13.30 10.27 -3.10
N VAL A 53 14.10 9.79 -2.14
CA VAL A 53 14.61 10.62 -1.05
C VAL A 53 15.34 11.82 -1.65
N PRO A 54 14.95 13.07 -1.31
CA PRO A 54 15.70 14.22 -1.77
C PRO A 54 17.15 14.09 -1.29
N ALA A 55 18.12 14.25 -2.20
CA ALA A 55 19.52 14.35 -1.85
C ALA A 55 19.68 15.30 -0.64
N LEU A 56 20.45 14.87 0.37
CA LEU A 56 20.58 15.43 1.73
C LEU A 56 20.80 16.96 1.88
N LYS A 57 20.80 17.76 0.81
CA LYS A 57 20.89 19.22 0.86
C LYS A 57 19.68 19.89 1.53
N SER A 58 18.59 19.17 1.76
CA SER A 58 17.41 19.71 2.47
C SER A 58 17.34 19.33 3.96
N ALA A 59 18.24 18.47 4.45
CA ALA A 59 18.32 18.12 5.88
C ALA A 59 18.95 19.25 6.73
N GLU A 60 19.50 20.29 6.10
CA GLU A 60 20.06 21.47 6.78
C GLU A 60 18.99 22.35 7.44
N HIS A 61 17.71 22.10 7.15
CA HIS A 61 16.57 22.78 7.75
C HIS A 61 15.75 21.72 8.48
N GLY A 62 15.90 21.62 9.79
CA GLY A 62 15.36 20.56 10.66
C GLY A 62 13.82 20.44 10.70
N LEU A 63 13.17 20.20 9.56
CA LEU A 63 11.84 19.60 9.54
C LEU A 63 12.01 18.10 9.78
N PRO A 64 11.32 17.52 10.78
CA PRO A 64 11.21 16.07 10.91
C PRO A 64 10.62 15.53 9.61
N THR A 65 11.38 14.71 8.88
CA THR A 65 10.81 14.03 7.71
C THR A 65 9.81 13.01 8.25
N GLN A 66 8.51 13.26 8.04
CA GLN A 66 7.46 12.36 8.52
C GLN A 66 7.42 11.15 7.58
N TYR A 67 7.90 10.00 8.08
CA TYR A 67 7.81 8.72 7.40
C TYR A 67 6.60 7.93 7.94
N PRO A 68 5.91 7.15 7.10
CA PRO A 68 6.02 7.11 5.63
C PRO A 68 5.28 8.28 4.95
N ASN A 69 5.51 8.45 3.65
CA ASN A 69 4.81 9.43 2.79
C ASN A 69 4.02 8.69 1.70
N PRO A 70 3.17 9.37 0.90
CA PRO A 70 2.36 8.69 -0.11
C PRO A 70 3.17 7.86 -1.11
N GLY A 71 4.33 8.36 -1.54
CA GLY A 71 5.21 7.65 -2.47
C GLY A 71 5.78 6.36 -1.89
N HIS A 72 6.22 6.38 -0.63
CA HIS A 72 6.69 5.17 0.06
C HIS A 72 5.59 4.11 0.15
N VAL A 73 4.37 4.52 0.48
CA VAL A 73 3.23 3.60 0.58
C VAL A 73 2.83 3.07 -0.80
N ALA A 74 2.89 3.88 -1.85
CA ALA A 74 2.65 3.44 -3.23
C ALA A 74 3.74 2.46 -3.72
N ALA A 75 5.00 2.72 -3.41
CA ALA A 75 6.11 1.82 -3.73
C ALA A 75 5.95 0.47 -3.02
N HIS A 76 5.52 0.49 -1.77
CA HIS A 76 5.21 -0.71 -0.99
C HIS A 76 4.10 -1.54 -1.63
N LEU A 77 3.01 -0.92 -2.10
CA LEU A 77 1.97 -1.61 -2.87
C LEU A 77 2.54 -2.30 -4.13
N GLY A 78 3.43 -1.64 -4.87
CA GLY A 78 4.10 -2.25 -6.03
C GLY A 78 4.92 -3.49 -5.66
N LEU A 79 5.67 -3.44 -4.56
CA LEU A 79 6.45 -4.57 -4.08
C LEU A 79 5.57 -5.74 -3.59
N ILE A 80 4.45 -5.43 -2.92
CA ILE A 80 3.46 -6.43 -2.50
C ILE A 80 2.92 -7.20 -3.71
N GLU A 81 2.60 -6.52 -4.81
CA GLU A 81 2.14 -7.18 -6.04
C GLU A 81 3.23 -8.07 -6.66
N CYS A 82 4.50 -7.64 -6.62
CA CYS A 82 5.62 -8.49 -7.04
C CYS A 82 5.70 -9.78 -6.21
N PHE A 83 5.54 -9.71 -4.88
CA PHE A 83 5.52 -10.89 -4.01
C PHE A 83 4.32 -11.79 -4.29
N ARG A 84 3.13 -11.22 -4.50
CA ARG A 84 1.94 -12.01 -4.84
C ARG A 84 2.10 -12.74 -6.18
N LYS A 85 2.60 -12.06 -7.21
CA LYS A 85 2.89 -12.68 -8.50
C LYS A 85 3.96 -13.75 -8.41
N PHE A 86 4.99 -13.53 -7.60
CA PHE A 86 6.02 -14.54 -7.36
C PHE A 86 5.44 -15.82 -6.75
N GLN A 87 4.63 -15.70 -5.69
CA GLN A 87 3.95 -16.86 -5.09
C GLN A 87 3.03 -17.55 -6.10
N GLN A 88 2.22 -16.81 -6.85
CA GLN A 88 1.35 -17.37 -7.89
C GLN A 88 2.16 -18.11 -8.96
N HIS A 89 3.30 -17.56 -9.38
CA HIS A 89 4.19 -18.21 -10.34
C HIS A 89 4.78 -19.51 -9.78
N VAL A 90 5.20 -19.55 -8.51
CA VAL A 90 5.67 -20.78 -7.85
C VAL A 90 4.58 -21.84 -7.80
N VAL A 91 3.34 -21.46 -7.44
CA VAL A 91 2.22 -22.40 -7.34
C VAL A 91 1.80 -22.95 -8.70
N THR A 92 1.80 -22.10 -9.74
CA THR A 92 1.26 -22.46 -11.07
C THR A 92 2.30 -22.97 -12.07
N SER A 93 3.59 -22.79 -11.81
CA SER A 93 4.65 -23.15 -12.77
C SER A 93 4.76 -24.67 -12.96
N GLU A 94 4.78 -25.12 -14.21
CA GLU A 94 5.07 -26.50 -14.61
C GLU A 94 6.54 -26.87 -14.36
N GLN A 95 7.45 -25.89 -14.32
CA GLN A 95 8.88 -26.13 -14.07
C GLN A 95 9.15 -26.71 -12.69
N LEU A 96 8.22 -26.51 -11.74
CA LEU A 96 8.31 -26.99 -10.37
C LEU A 96 7.56 -28.31 -10.13
N GLU A 97 7.08 -28.99 -11.18
CA GLU A 97 6.50 -30.34 -11.05
C GLU A 97 7.44 -31.34 -10.36
N ILE A 98 8.75 -31.15 -10.45
CA ILE A 98 9.74 -31.97 -9.74
C ILE A 98 9.58 -31.94 -8.20
N LEU A 99 8.99 -30.86 -7.67
CA LEU A 99 8.74 -30.70 -6.24
C LEU A 99 7.42 -31.33 -5.79
N ASP A 100 6.60 -31.83 -6.73
CA ASP A 100 5.38 -32.55 -6.39
C ASP A 100 5.72 -33.96 -5.92
N LEU A 101 5.37 -34.27 -4.68
CA LEU A 101 5.47 -35.64 -4.18
C LEU A 101 4.53 -36.55 -4.99
N PRO A 102 5.01 -37.67 -5.55
CA PRO A 102 4.12 -38.65 -6.17
C PRO A 102 3.18 -39.20 -5.09
N SER A 103 1.88 -38.93 -5.26
CA SER A 103 0.83 -39.51 -4.43
C SER A 103 0.73 -40.99 -4.80
N TYR A 104 1.49 -41.85 -4.14
CA TYR A 104 1.32 -43.29 -4.28
C TYR A 104 -0.01 -43.68 -3.62
N PRO A 105 -0.94 -44.35 -4.33
CA PRO A 105 -2.11 -44.91 -3.69
C PRO A 105 -1.63 -45.99 -2.71
N GLY A 106 -1.58 -45.62 -1.43
CA GLY A 106 -1.29 -46.55 -0.35
C GLY A 106 -2.36 -47.64 -0.37
N THR A 107 -1.93 -48.89 -0.43
CA THR A 107 -2.75 -50.03 -0.06
C THR A 107 -3.09 -49.92 1.43
N THR A 108 -4.13 -49.17 1.79
CA THR A 108 -4.76 -49.28 3.09
C THR A 108 -5.73 -50.44 3.04
N SER A 109 -5.30 -51.58 3.59
CA SER A 109 -6.23 -52.51 4.20
C SER A 109 -6.84 -51.80 5.40
N ASP A 110 -7.92 -51.06 5.19
CA ASP A 110 -9.01 -50.88 6.13
C ASP A 110 -10.09 -50.02 5.47
N GLY A 111 -11.25 -50.65 5.24
CA GLY A 111 -12.37 -50.09 4.51
C GLY A 111 -13.09 -49.01 5.30
N ASN A 112 -12.69 -47.76 5.10
CA ASN A 112 -13.54 -46.58 5.24
C ASN A 112 -12.99 -45.46 4.35
N ALA A 113 -13.51 -45.38 3.12
CA ALA A 113 -13.23 -44.27 2.22
C ALA A 113 -13.97 -43.02 2.72
N PRO A 114 -13.29 -41.91 3.05
CA PRO A 114 -13.96 -40.62 3.20
C PRO A 114 -14.36 -40.14 1.81
N THR A 115 -15.65 -39.84 1.63
CA THR A 115 -16.16 -39.12 0.45
C THR A 115 -15.43 -37.79 0.29
N PRO A 116 -15.05 -37.39 -0.93
CA PRO A 116 -14.38 -36.11 -1.16
C PRO A 116 -15.38 -34.98 -0.90
N THR A 117 -15.25 -34.30 0.24
CA THR A 117 -15.97 -33.06 0.53
C THR A 117 -15.45 -31.95 -0.37
N GLU A 118 -16.38 -31.14 -0.90
CA GLU A 118 -16.14 -29.98 -1.78
C GLU A 118 -15.32 -28.85 -1.13
N ASP A 119 -14.85 -29.02 0.10
CA ASP A 119 -14.06 -28.04 0.87
C ASP A 119 -12.56 -28.07 0.59
N ALA A 120 -12.05 -29.04 -0.20
CA ALA A 120 -10.63 -29.15 -0.52
C ALA A 120 -10.10 -28.00 -1.43
N THR A 121 -10.98 -27.21 -2.03
CA THR A 121 -10.60 -26.10 -2.93
C THR A 121 -10.35 -24.77 -2.21
N ALA A 122 -10.55 -24.68 -0.89
CA ALA A 122 -10.34 -23.44 -0.12
C ALA A 122 -8.91 -23.28 0.45
N ASN A 123 -8.11 -24.35 0.53
CA ASN A 123 -6.77 -24.36 1.13
C ASN A 123 -5.63 -24.44 0.09
N ALA A 124 -5.77 -23.76 -1.05
CA ALA A 124 -4.75 -23.73 -2.10
C ALA A 124 -3.49 -22.89 -1.76
N SER A 125 -3.37 -22.38 -0.52
CA SER A 125 -2.31 -21.45 -0.10
C SER A 125 -1.05 -22.11 0.46
N ASN A 126 -1.11 -23.36 0.93
CA ASN A 126 0.06 -24.10 1.43
C ASN A 126 0.34 -25.28 0.52
N THR A 127 0.84 -24.98 -0.68
CA THR A 127 1.33 -26.04 -1.56
C THR A 127 2.72 -26.46 -1.07
N PRO A 128 3.06 -27.77 -1.11
CA PRO A 128 4.40 -28.24 -0.74
C PRO A 128 5.51 -27.55 -1.57
N ARG A 129 5.17 -27.08 -2.78
CA ARG A 129 6.02 -26.24 -3.63
C ARG A 129 6.37 -24.93 -2.95
N TRP A 130 5.37 -24.18 -2.48
CA TRP A 130 5.57 -22.88 -1.85
C TRP A 130 6.43 -23.00 -0.59
N ASP A 131 6.11 -23.95 0.29
CA ASP A 131 6.87 -24.19 1.52
C ASP A 131 8.35 -24.49 1.23
N THR A 132 8.62 -25.28 0.18
CA THR A 132 9.99 -25.59 -0.24
C THR A 132 10.72 -24.36 -0.74
N VAL A 133 10.05 -23.52 -1.54
CA VAL A 133 10.60 -22.25 -2.02
C VAL A 133 10.90 -21.30 -0.86
N VAL A 134 10.00 -21.19 0.12
CA VAL A 134 10.20 -20.33 1.30
C VAL A 134 11.42 -20.79 2.11
N ARG A 135 11.54 -22.09 2.41
CA ARG A 135 12.72 -22.62 3.11
C ARG A 135 14.03 -22.34 2.38
N LEU A 136 14.03 -22.47 1.06
CA LEU A 136 15.21 -22.15 0.25
C LEU A 136 15.51 -20.65 0.20
N ALA A 137 14.48 -19.80 0.09
CA ALA A 137 14.64 -18.35 0.14
C ALA A 137 15.25 -17.92 1.48
N ILE A 138 14.85 -18.53 2.60
CA ILE A 138 15.43 -18.27 3.92
C ILE A 138 16.90 -18.70 3.99
N ALA A 139 17.24 -19.88 3.48
CA ALA A 139 18.64 -20.32 3.40
C ALA A 139 19.50 -19.38 2.54
N ARG A 140 18.95 -18.91 1.40
CA ARG A 140 19.60 -17.93 0.52
C ARG A 140 19.78 -16.58 1.20
N PHE A 141 18.75 -16.12 1.92
CA PHE A 141 18.77 -14.89 2.71
C PHE A 141 19.82 -14.95 3.81
N GLN A 142 19.95 -16.07 4.53
CA GLN A 142 20.95 -16.21 5.58
C GLN A 142 22.38 -15.96 5.05
N ILE A 143 22.76 -16.60 3.94
CA ILE A 143 24.09 -16.42 3.35
C ILE A 143 24.30 -14.97 2.89
N TRP A 144 23.27 -14.36 2.29
CA TRP A 144 23.32 -12.95 1.89
C TRP A 144 23.48 -12.02 3.10
N PHE A 145 22.73 -12.28 4.17
CA PHE A 145 22.75 -11.51 5.42
C PHE A 145 24.11 -11.59 6.12
N GLU A 146 24.73 -12.76 6.17
CA GLU A 146 26.08 -12.96 6.73
C GLU A 146 27.16 -12.13 5.97
N ASN A 147 26.91 -11.77 4.71
CA ASN A 147 27.82 -10.97 3.89
C ASN A 147 27.42 -9.48 3.80
N ILE A 148 26.36 -9.06 4.51
CA ILE A 148 25.74 -7.76 4.28
C ILE A 148 26.64 -6.57 4.62
N GLU A 149 27.49 -6.70 5.63
CA GLU A 149 28.43 -5.65 6.01
C GLU A 149 29.44 -5.38 4.89
N SER A 150 29.93 -6.44 4.23
CA SER A 150 30.83 -6.32 3.07
C SER A 150 30.13 -5.63 1.90
N ILE A 151 28.88 -6.01 1.62
CA ILE A 151 28.05 -5.41 0.56
C ILE A 151 27.84 -3.91 0.82
N VAL A 152 27.42 -3.53 2.04
CA VAL A 152 27.18 -2.13 2.43
C VAL A 152 28.48 -1.32 2.39
N THR A 153 29.59 -1.89 2.86
CA THR A 153 30.90 -1.22 2.82
C THR A 153 31.38 -1.01 1.39
N HIS A 154 31.18 -2.01 0.52
CA HIS A 154 31.46 -1.89 -0.91
C HIS A 154 30.59 -0.82 -1.56
N ALA A 155 29.29 -0.77 -1.26
CA ALA A 155 28.42 0.29 -1.75
C ALA A 155 28.88 1.68 -1.35
N ALA A 156 29.18 1.86 -0.06
CA ALA A 156 29.63 3.15 0.48
C ALA A 156 30.95 3.62 -0.15
N ALA A 157 31.86 2.70 -0.51
CA ALA A 157 33.13 3.05 -1.13
C ALA A 157 33.00 3.50 -2.60
N TYR A 158 32.04 2.95 -3.34
CA TYR A 158 31.85 3.24 -4.77
C TYR A 158 30.86 4.37 -5.04
N HIS A 159 29.92 4.61 -4.13
CA HIS A 159 29.05 5.77 -4.20
C HIS A 159 29.76 7.01 -3.66
N ARG A 160 29.89 8.03 -4.52
CA ARG A 160 30.57 9.32 -4.24
C ARG A 160 29.78 10.19 -3.28
N PHE A 161 29.56 9.71 -2.08
CA PHE A 161 29.11 10.52 -0.97
C PHE A 161 30.37 11.00 -0.26
N GLY A 162 30.62 12.31 -0.28
CA GLY A 162 31.82 12.90 0.30
C GLY A 162 32.01 12.50 1.77
N PRO A 163 33.21 12.73 2.34
CA PRO A 163 33.58 12.26 3.69
C PRO A 163 32.63 12.71 4.84
N ASP A 164 31.74 13.69 4.61
CA ASP A 164 30.74 14.19 5.57
C ASP A 164 29.30 13.74 5.27
N SER A 165 29.10 12.78 4.36
CA SER A 165 27.75 12.38 3.92
C SER A 165 27.19 11.23 4.75
N ASN A 166 26.15 11.51 5.53
CA ASN A 166 25.35 10.52 6.29
C ASN A 166 24.47 9.61 5.40
N ALA A 167 24.86 9.39 4.14
CA ALA A 167 24.02 8.76 3.12
C ALA A 167 24.06 7.22 3.16
N LEU A 168 23.89 6.61 4.34
CA LEU A 168 23.59 5.16 4.41
C LEU A 168 22.29 4.82 3.65
N HIS A 169 21.38 5.78 3.51
CA HIS A 169 20.15 5.64 2.71
C HIS A 169 20.42 5.41 1.22
N ALA A 170 21.60 5.80 0.72
CA ALA A 170 22.01 5.61 -0.67
C ALA A 170 22.96 4.41 -0.85
N ALA A 171 23.13 3.57 0.17
CA ALA A 171 23.98 2.39 0.10
C ALA A 171 23.40 1.30 -0.81
N PHE A 172 22.07 1.17 -0.93
CA PHE A 172 21.47 0.20 -1.84
C PHE A 172 20.93 0.89 -3.08
N THR A 173 21.77 1.03 -4.10
CA THR A 173 21.29 1.26 -5.48
C THR A 173 20.78 -0.03 -6.10
N ALA A 174 20.13 0.07 -7.26
CA ALA A 174 19.59 -1.08 -8.00
C ALA A 174 20.61 -2.24 -8.15
N ASP A 175 21.89 -1.91 -8.36
CA ASP A 175 22.99 -2.87 -8.51
C ASP A 175 23.38 -3.65 -7.23
N TYR A 176 22.83 -3.29 -6.08
CA TYR A 176 23.12 -3.93 -4.79
C TYR A 176 21.91 -4.68 -4.21
N LEU A 177 20.78 -4.68 -4.91
CA LEU A 177 19.57 -5.35 -4.44
C LEU A 177 19.72 -6.87 -4.49
N PRO A 178 19.13 -7.60 -3.51
CA PRO A 178 19.04 -9.05 -3.60
C PRO A 178 17.94 -9.52 -4.58
N PRO A 179 17.94 -10.79 -4.99
CA PRO A 179 16.82 -11.42 -5.71
C PRO A 179 15.48 -11.32 -4.97
N LEU A 180 14.37 -11.41 -5.71
CA LEU A 180 13.02 -11.17 -5.18
C LEU A 180 12.64 -12.07 -4.00
N ASP A 181 13.04 -13.33 -4.00
CA ASP A 181 12.77 -14.27 -2.91
C ASP A 181 13.57 -13.91 -1.63
N VAL A 182 14.81 -13.47 -1.78
CA VAL A 182 15.63 -12.98 -0.66
C VAL A 182 15.09 -11.63 -0.16
N MET A 183 14.62 -10.76 -1.07
CA MET A 183 13.92 -9.52 -0.73
C MET A 183 12.62 -9.79 0.05
N LEU A 184 11.88 -10.85 -0.29
CA LEU A 184 10.69 -11.26 0.45
C LEU A 184 11.01 -11.64 1.90
N VAL A 185 12.07 -12.42 2.12
CA VAL A 185 12.50 -12.79 3.48
C VAL A 185 12.99 -11.56 4.25
N TRP A 186 13.78 -10.68 3.61
CA TRP A 186 14.23 -9.44 4.24
C TRP A 186 13.05 -8.55 4.63
N TYR A 187 12.09 -8.38 3.73
CA TYR A 187 10.84 -7.68 3.99
C TYR A 187 10.11 -8.27 5.19
N ALA A 188 9.88 -9.59 5.20
CA ALA A 188 9.19 -10.27 6.30
C ALA A 188 9.92 -10.09 7.64
N TYR A 189 11.24 -10.13 7.61
CA TYR A 189 12.06 -9.92 8.78
C TYR A 189 11.96 -8.48 9.33
N MET A 190 11.91 -7.46 8.47
CA MET A 190 11.67 -6.07 8.88
C MET A 190 10.27 -5.85 9.46
N GLN A 191 9.29 -6.66 9.08
CA GLN A 191 7.94 -6.66 9.68
C GLN A 191 7.91 -7.23 11.12
N MET A 192 9.04 -7.75 11.61
CA MET A 192 9.26 -8.22 12.98
C MET A 192 10.25 -7.29 13.72
N PRO A 193 9.88 -6.04 14.03
CA PRO A 193 10.83 -4.98 14.43
C PRO A 193 11.60 -5.30 15.73
N GLY A 194 11.02 -6.08 16.64
CA GLY A 194 11.70 -6.54 17.86
C GLY A 194 12.80 -7.56 17.62
N ALA A 195 12.53 -8.59 16.81
CA ALA A 195 13.51 -9.60 16.43
C ALA A 195 14.58 -8.99 15.51
N TYR A 196 14.16 -8.23 14.50
CA TYR A 196 15.05 -7.51 13.58
C TYR A 196 16.06 -6.65 14.36
N ARG A 197 15.60 -5.85 15.34
CA ARG A 197 16.48 -5.03 16.16
C ARG A 197 17.47 -5.86 16.98
N ARG A 198 16.99 -6.88 17.72
CA ARG A 198 17.85 -7.70 18.60
C ARG A 198 18.96 -8.37 17.82
N ASP A 199 18.61 -9.01 16.72
CA ASP A 199 19.55 -9.80 15.95
C ASP A 199 20.57 -8.91 15.23
N ASN A 200 20.16 -7.77 14.67
CA ASN A 200 21.12 -6.83 14.05
C ASN A 200 22.13 -6.26 15.07
N LEU A 201 21.70 -6.03 16.32
CA LEU A 201 22.59 -5.63 17.40
C LEU A 201 23.51 -6.77 17.86
N ALA A 202 23.04 -8.02 17.82
CA ALA A 202 23.84 -9.19 18.21
C ALA A 202 24.90 -9.56 17.16
N HIS A 203 24.60 -9.45 15.87
CA HIS A 203 25.46 -9.87 14.76
C HIS A 203 26.51 -8.82 14.32
N SER A 204 26.75 -7.77 15.11
CA SER A 204 27.66 -6.66 14.74
C SER A 204 27.31 -5.95 13.42
N SER A 205 26.05 -6.03 12.96
CA SER A 205 25.54 -5.33 11.77
C SER A 205 24.54 -4.20 12.12
N PRO A 206 24.85 -3.27 13.05
CA PRO A 206 23.91 -2.20 13.44
C PRO A 206 23.55 -1.28 12.26
N LYS A 207 24.41 -1.22 11.23
CA LYS A 207 24.21 -0.41 10.02
C LYS A 207 22.91 -0.73 9.29
N LEU A 208 22.41 -1.98 9.34
CA LEU A 208 21.14 -2.34 8.71
C LEU A 208 19.90 -1.74 9.40
N LEU A 209 20.01 -1.32 10.66
CA LEU A 209 18.93 -0.60 11.33
C LEU A 209 18.84 0.84 10.82
N GLU A 210 19.96 1.42 10.43
CA GLU A 210 20.07 2.79 9.91
C GLU A 210 19.66 2.91 8.43
N ILE A 211 19.50 1.78 7.74
CA ILE A 211 19.11 1.72 6.34
C ILE A 211 17.61 1.41 6.26
N PRO A 212 16.76 2.34 5.78
CA PRO A 212 15.37 1.99 5.46
C PRO A 212 15.33 1.10 4.22
N LEU A 213 14.18 0.46 3.98
CA LEU A 213 14.01 -0.31 2.75
C LEU A 213 14.25 0.60 1.53
N PRO A 214 15.12 0.22 0.57
CA PRO A 214 15.63 1.12 -0.46
C PRO A 214 14.64 1.33 -1.61
N TRP A 215 13.59 2.12 -1.35
CA TRP A 215 12.48 2.33 -2.29
C TRP A 215 12.90 2.84 -3.66
N GLU A 216 13.85 3.77 -3.74
CA GLU A 216 14.35 4.29 -5.02
C GLU A 216 14.93 3.18 -5.90
N ALA A 217 15.77 2.33 -5.31
CA ALA A 217 16.36 1.20 -6.02
C ALA A 217 15.30 0.15 -6.38
N ILE A 218 14.37 -0.15 -5.47
CA ILE A 218 13.27 -1.09 -5.71
C ILE A 218 12.39 -0.60 -6.86
N LEU A 219 12.03 0.68 -6.89
CA LEU A 219 11.27 1.28 -7.98
C LEU A 219 12.02 1.25 -9.31
N ALA A 220 13.36 1.36 -9.30
CA ALA A 220 14.17 1.30 -10.52
C ALA A 220 14.22 -0.10 -11.16
N VAL A 221 13.98 -1.17 -10.38
CA VAL A 221 14.00 -2.56 -10.87
C VAL A 221 12.60 -3.15 -11.06
N MET A 222 11.56 -2.53 -10.50
CA MET A 222 10.18 -2.98 -10.65
C MET A 222 9.56 -2.46 -11.94
N ASP A 223 8.95 -3.36 -12.71
CA ASP A 223 7.98 -3.00 -13.74
C ASP A 223 6.62 -2.76 -13.08
N LEU A 224 6.16 -1.51 -13.03
CA LEU A 224 4.88 -1.14 -12.41
C LEU A 224 3.66 -1.46 -13.28
N ASP A 225 3.85 -1.79 -14.56
CA ASP A 225 2.80 -2.28 -15.43
C ASP A 225 2.63 -3.80 -15.28
N LEU A 226 3.72 -4.55 -15.16
CA LEU A 226 3.69 -6.00 -15.05
C LEU A 226 3.85 -6.53 -13.63
N PHE A 227 4.15 -5.68 -12.65
CA PHE A 227 4.51 -6.10 -11.29
C PHE A 227 5.58 -7.20 -11.27
N THR A 228 6.58 -7.06 -12.14
CA THR A 228 7.73 -7.95 -12.21
C THR A 228 8.97 -7.28 -11.64
N TYR A 229 9.80 -8.05 -10.95
CA TYR A 229 11.04 -7.57 -10.36
C TYR A 229 12.23 -7.97 -11.25
N ASN A 230 12.79 -7.00 -11.98
CA ASN A 230 13.83 -7.22 -12.98
C ASN A 230 15.20 -6.84 -12.41
N LEU A 231 15.88 -7.81 -11.80
CA LEU A 231 17.17 -7.59 -11.16
C LEU A 231 18.25 -7.22 -12.21
N PRO A 232 19.04 -6.15 -12.01
CA PRO A 232 20.11 -5.80 -12.95
C PRO A 232 21.21 -6.86 -12.99
N PRO A 233 21.89 -7.06 -14.14
CA PRO A 233 22.98 -8.04 -14.26
C PRO A 233 24.12 -7.82 -13.25
N ALA A 234 24.37 -6.58 -12.84
CA ALA A 234 25.36 -6.25 -11.83
C ALA A 234 24.98 -6.81 -10.45
N ALA A 235 23.70 -6.67 -10.06
CA ALA A 235 23.18 -7.20 -8.81
C ALA A 235 23.11 -8.73 -8.82
N GLU A 236 22.69 -9.34 -9.94
CA GLU A 236 22.74 -10.79 -10.14
C GLU A 236 24.17 -11.34 -9.95
N LYS A 237 25.15 -10.68 -10.56
CA LYS A 237 26.56 -11.06 -10.46
C LYS A 237 27.09 -10.86 -9.04
N LEU A 238 26.73 -9.76 -8.37
CA LEU A 238 27.12 -9.50 -6.99
C LEU A 238 26.56 -10.57 -6.05
N PHE A 239 25.27 -10.89 -6.18
CA PHE A 239 24.63 -11.95 -5.39
C PHE A 239 25.31 -13.30 -5.62
N THR A 240 25.55 -13.65 -6.89
CA THR A 240 26.21 -14.91 -7.25
C THR A 240 27.63 -15.00 -6.74
N THR A 241 28.40 -13.92 -6.84
CA THR A 241 29.81 -13.90 -6.40
C THR A 241 29.92 -13.96 -4.87
N THR A 242 29.03 -13.26 -4.17
CA THR A 242 29.05 -13.17 -2.71
C THR A 242 28.52 -14.45 -2.06
N THR A 243 27.45 -15.02 -2.60
CA THR A 243 26.76 -16.16 -1.98
C THR A 243 27.11 -17.50 -2.61
N THR A 244 27.73 -17.52 -3.79
CA THR A 244 27.93 -18.72 -4.64
C THR A 244 26.64 -19.37 -5.16
N GLN A 245 25.50 -18.66 -5.05
CA GLN A 245 24.18 -19.15 -5.45
C GLN A 245 23.69 -18.41 -6.71
N SER A 246 22.94 -19.12 -7.57
CA SER A 246 22.22 -18.46 -8.68
C SER A 246 21.30 -17.36 -8.13
N ALA A 247 21.22 -16.23 -8.83
CA ALA A 247 20.27 -15.16 -8.52
C ALA A 247 18.82 -15.58 -8.83
N ASP A 248 18.60 -16.39 -9.86
CA ASP A 248 17.31 -16.99 -10.18
C ASP A 248 17.05 -18.23 -9.31
N ILE A 249 15.97 -18.20 -8.52
CA ILE A 249 15.56 -19.29 -7.63
C ILE A 249 15.16 -20.55 -8.40
N PHE A 250 14.57 -20.43 -9.59
CA PHE A 250 14.14 -21.56 -10.39
C PHE A 250 15.36 -22.28 -10.97
N VAL A 251 16.37 -21.52 -11.43
CA VAL A 251 17.66 -22.09 -11.85
C VAL A 251 18.38 -22.76 -10.68
N TYR A 252 18.32 -22.14 -9.49
CA TYR A 252 18.89 -22.68 -8.26
C TYR A 252 18.24 -24.02 -7.87
N LEU A 253 16.92 -24.11 -7.95
CA LEU A 253 16.14 -25.33 -7.67
C LEU A 253 16.50 -26.50 -8.59
N MET A 254 16.84 -26.22 -9.85
CA MET A 254 17.26 -27.24 -10.80
C MET A 254 18.71 -27.73 -10.58
N HIS A 255 19.54 -26.95 -9.89
CA HIS A 255 20.95 -27.24 -9.65
C HIS A 255 21.37 -26.89 -8.20
N PRO A 256 20.76 -27.51 -7.17
CA PRO A 256 21.05 -27.14 -5.80
C PRO A 256 22.51 -27.51 -5.46
N PRO A 257 23.30 -26.60 -4.88
CA PRO A 257 24.67 -26.91 -4.47
C PRO A 257 24.66 -27.97 -3.35
N PRO A 258 25.72 -28.78 -3.22
CA PRO A 258 25.77 -29.94 -2.31
C PRO A 258 25.69 -29.63 -0.80
N TYR A 259 25.60 -28.35 -0.40
CA TYR A 259 25.61 -27.88 0.99
C TYR A 259 24.47 -26.89 1.27
N THR A 260 23.22 -27.29 1.08
CA THR A 260 22.03 -26.50 1.47
C THR A 260 21.48 -26.84 2.86
N ASN A 261 22.22 -27.60 3.68
CA ASN A 261 21.86 -27.91 5.06
C ASN A 261 22.20 -26.75 6.02
N LEU A 262 21.82 -25.52 5.68
CA LEU A 262 21.77 -24.46 6.69
C LEU A 262 20.58 -24.76 7.60
N ASN A 263 20.78 -24.65 8.92
CA ASN A 263 19.69 -24.71 9.87
C ASN A 263 19.28 -23.25 10.20
N PRO A 264 18.28 -22.69 9.49
CA PRO A 264 17.89 -21.29 9.66
C PRO A 264 17.39 -20.98 11.08
N GLU A 265 16.84 -21.97 11.80
CA GLU A 265 16.38 -21.83 13.19
C GLU A 265 17.52 -21.44 14.15
N LYS A 266 18.79 -21.60 13.75
CA LYS A 266 19.94 -21.23 14.56
C LYS A 266 20.48 -19.83 14.27
N ALA A 267 20.07 -19.20 13.17
CA ALA A 267 20.64 -17.92 12.72
C ALA A 267 19.82 -16.71 13.19
N PHE A 268 18.50 -16.87 13.34
CA PHE A 268 17.58 -15.77 13.66
C PHE A 268 16.80 -16.06 14.94
N SER A 269 16.43 -15.01 15.69
CA SER A 269 15.65 -15.18 16.93
C SER A 269 14.15 -15.42 16.70
N VAL A 270 13.73 -15.49 15.43
CA VAL A 270 12.34 -15.64 15.00
C VAL A 270 12.24 -16.73 13.93
N ASP A 271 11.09 -17.40 13.89
CA ASP A 271 10.73 -18.29 12.80
C ASP A 271 10.38 -17.47 11.54
N LEU A 272 11.35 -17.35 10.63
CA LEU A 272 11.17 -16.65 9.36
C LEU A 272 10.23 -17.38 8.40
N GLU A 273 10.07 -18.70 8.51
CA GLU A 273 9.13 -19.47 7.68
C GLU A 273 7.71 -19.04 8.03
N SER A 274 7.34 -19.11 9.32
CA SER A 274 6.04 -18.61 9.80
C SER A 274 5.81 -17.14 9.46
N ALA A 275 6.83 -16.28 9.58
CA ALA A 275 6.71 -14.85 9.27
C ALA A 275 6.39 -14.59 7.78
N VAL A 276 7.00 -15.34 6.86
CA VAL A 276 6.70 -15.24 5.42
C VAL A 276 5.29 -15.77 5.13
N HIS A 277 4.90 -16.90 5.71
CA HIS A 277 3.57 -17.48 5.52
C HIS A 277 2.46 -16.57 6.05
N GLU A 278 2.62 -15.94 7.23
CA GLU A 278 1.65 -14.97 7.79
C GLU A 278 1.44 -13.77 6.85
N LEU A 279 2.48 -13.36 6.12
CA LEU A 279 2.43 -12.22 5.21
C LEU A 279 1.79 -12.54 3.86
N VAL A 280 1.95 -13.76 3.35
CA VAL A 280 1.72 -14.10 1.93
C VAL A 280 0.58 -15.10 1.70
N ASP A 281 0.21 -15.93 2.68
CA ASP A 281 -0.77 -17.00 2.48
C ASP A 281 -2.24 -16.53 2.50
N GLY A 282 -3.20 -17.45 2.39
CA GLY A 282 -4.62 -17.14 2.21
C GLY A 282 -5.20 -16.30 3.36
N GLY A 283 -5.73 -15.12 3.03
CA GLY A 283 -6.25 -14.16 4.01
C GLY A 283 -5.20 -13.26 4.67
N SER A 284 -3.94 -13.35 4.21
CA SER A 284 -2.83 -12.52 4.69
C SER A 284 -2.93 -11.06 4.28
N PHE A 285 -1.96 -10.27 4.77
CA PHE A 285 -1.80 -8.87 4.40
C PHE A 285 -1.54 -8.70 2.89
N VAL A 286 -0.65 -9.49 2.28
CA VAL A 286 -0.32 -9.37 0.84
C VAL A 286 -1.54 -9.68 -0.01
N GLU A 287 -2.29 -10.75 0.31
CA GLU A 287 -3.51 -11.09 -0.43
C GLU A 287 -4.59 -10.01 -0.27
N SER A 288 -4.77 -9.51 0.95
CA SER A 288 -5.73 -8.43 1.23
C SER A 288 -5.40 -7.17 0.43
N MET A 289 -4.14 -6.75 0.39
CA MET A 289 -3.70 -5.58 -0.37
C MET A 289 -3.84 -5.79 -1.88
N SER A 290 -3.46 -6.97 -2.39
CA SER A 290 -3.56 -7.29 -3.82
C SER A 290 -5.02 -7.37 -4.28
N SER A 291 -5.93 -7.90 -3.43
CA SER A 291 -7.37 -7.94 -3.72
C SER A 291 -8.01 -6.55 -3.87
N LEU A 292 -7.52 -5.57 -3.11
CA LEU A 292 -7.98 -4.18 -3.19
C LEU A 292 -7.41 -3.45 -4.41
N LEU A 293 -6.23 -3.87 -4.88
CA LEU A 293 -5.54 -3.37 -6.07
C LEU A 293 -5.48 -1.84 -6.11
N PHE A 294 -5.15 -1.21 -4.97
CA PHE A 294 -5.15 0.25 -4.83
C PHE A 294 -4.30 0.95 -5.88
N LEU A 295 -3.19 0.34 -6.31
CA LEU A 295 -2.28 0.93 -7.29
C LEU A 295 -2.92 1.17 -8.66
N ARG A 296 -4.00 0.44 -8.97
CA ARG A 296 -4.81 0.59 -10.20
C ARG A 296 -6.11 1.35 -9.96
N SER A 297 -6.35 1.87 -8.76
CA SER A 297 -7.55 2.62 -8.43
C SER A 297 -7.48 4.05 -8.99
N PRO A 298 -8.62 4.63 -9.45
CA PRO A 298 -8.70 6.06 -9.78
C PRO A 298 -8.45 6.99 -8.59
N SER A 299 -8.46 6.46 -7.36
CA SER A 299 -8.36 7.22 -6.11
C SER A 299 -7.12 6.93 -5.29
N LEU A 300 -6.11 6.27 -5.88
CA LEU A 300 -4.86 5.90 -5.20
C LEU A 300 -4.31 7.02 -4.30
N GLU A 301 -4.05 8.20 -4.87
CA GLU A 301 -3.49 9.34 -4.13
C GLU A 301 -4.37 9.76 -2.93
N GLY A 302 -5.68 9.86 -3.14
CA GLY A 302 -6.64 10.23 -2.09
C GLY A 302 -6.73 9.17 -0.99
N THR A 303 -6.76 7.89 -1.36
CA THR A 303 -6.73 6.76 -0.42
C THR A 303 -5.50 6.80 0.48
N LEU A 304 -4.31 6.96 -0.11
CA LEU A 304 -3.06 6.99 0.65
C LEU A 304 -2.98 8.20 1.58
N LEU A 305 -3.38 9.39 1.10
CA LEU A 305 -3.38 10.60 1.93
C LEU A 305 -4.33 10.50 3.13
N ARG A 306 -5.53 9.96 2.93
CA ARG A 306 -6.49 9.71 4.03
C ARG A 306 -5.95 8.70 5.03
N ALA A 307 -5.34 7.60 4.55
CA ALA A 307 -4.76 6.59 5.41
C ALA A 307 -3.62 7.16 6.29
N LEU A 308 -2.72 7.96 5.70
CA LEU A 308 -1.63 8.63 6.43
C LEU A 308 -2.17 9.63 7.46
N ALA A 309 -3.14 10.46 7.08
CA ALA A 309 -3.77 11.41 7.99
C ALA A 309 -4.43 10.69 9.18
N LYS A 310 -5.15 9.59 8.90
CA LYS A 310 -5.79 8.78 9.92
C LYS A 310 -4.77 8.08 10.83
N TYR A 311 -3.68 7.55 10.28
CA TYR A 311 -2.59 6.94 11.05
C TYR A 311 -1.97 7.94 12.04
N GLY A 312 -1.72 9.19 11.61
CA GLY A 312 -1.23 10.25 12.48
C GLY A 312 -2.24 10.69 13.54
N ALA A 313 -3.52 10.84 13.16
CA ALA A 313 -4.58 11.22 14.10
C ALA A 313 -4.88 10.12 15.14
N LEU A 314 -4.70 8.85 14.77
CA LEU A 314 -4.99 7.71 15.64
C LEU A 314 -4.17 7.76 16.93
N VAL A 315 -2.91 8.19 16.83
CA VAL A 315 -2.03 8.39 17.98
C VAL A 315 -2.65 9.33 19.03
N GLN A 316 -3.23 10.45 18.57
CA GLN A 316 -3.90 11.40 19.45
C GLN A 316 -5.18 10.82 20.05
N ALA A 317 -5.93 10.04 19.27
CA ALA A 317 -7.18 9.44 19.69
C ALA A 317 -7.00 8.30 20.72
N THR A 318 -5.93 7.52 20.62
CA THR A 318 -5.68 6.38 21.51
C THR A 318 -4.89 6.76 22.76
N GLY A 319 -4.14 7.87 22.71
CA GLY A 319 -3.17 8.24 23.74
C GLY A 319 -2.05 7.20 23.83
N SER A 320 -1.51 6.98 25.03
CA SER A 320 -0.42 6.03 25.28
C SER A 320 -0.84 4.54 25.27
N ARG A 321 -2.07 4.22 24.86
CA ARG A 321 -2.60 2.85 24.83
C ARG A 321 -2.20 2.12 23.54
N ALA A 322 -0.98 1.56 23.53
CA ALA A 322 -0.43 0.87 22.36
C ALA A 322 -1.29 -0.33 21.89
N SER A 323 -1.92 -1.07 22.80
CA SER A 323 -2.79 -2.21 22.46
C SER A 323 -4.01 -1.79 21.64
N LEU A 324 -4.75 -0.78 22.13
CA LEU A 324 -5.91 -0.23 21.42
C LEU A 324 -5.52 0.41 20.07
N TRP A 325 -4.35 1.04 20.01
CA TRP A 325 -3.80 1.59 18.77
C TRP A 325 -3.54 0.49 17.73
N LEU A 326 -2.92 -0.61 18.16
CA LEU A 326 -2.63 -1.74 17.30
C LEU A 326 -3.89 -2.48 16.83
N GLU A 327 -4.87 -2.66 17.72
CA GLU A 327 -6.18 -3.26 17.40
C GLU A 327 -6.87 -2.49 16.26
N ARG A 328 -7.01 -1.17 16.40
CA ARG A 328 -7.63 -0.29 15.38
C ARG A 328 -6.89 -0.28 14.04
N ILE A 329 -5.56 -0.44 14.07
CA ILE A 329 -4.77 -0.54 12.84
C ILE A 329 -5.03 -1.86 12.12
N LYS A 330 -5.09 -2.96 12.86
CA LYS A 330 -5.32 -4.30 12.31
C LYS A 330 -6.73 -4.45 11.72
N GLU A 331 -7.71 -3.72 12.23
CA GLU A 331 -9.08 -3.70 11.71
C GLU A 331 -9.21 -3.02 10.33
N GLU A 332 -8.29 -2.13 9.96
CA GLU A 332 -8.36 -1.37 8.70
C GLU A 332 -7.23 -1.67 7.74
N PRO A 333 -7.52 -2.21 6.54
CA PRO A 333 -6.51 -2.54 5.53
C PRO A 333 -5.60 -1.34 5.16
N ALA A 334 -6.16 -0.13 5.01
CA ALA A 334 -5.37 1.05 4.65
C ALA A 334 -4.46 1.54 5.79
N LEU A 335 -4.87 1.41 7.06
CA LEU A 335 -4.02 1.72 8.21
C LEU A 335 -2.94 0.66 8.40
N GLN A 336 -3.29 -0.62 8.22
CA GLN A 336 -2.34 -1.72 8.24
C GLN A 336 -1.24 -1.52 7.19
N LEU A 337 -1.59 -1.09 5.98
CA LEU A 337 -0.62 -0.74 4.93
C LEU A 337 0.35 0.36 5.37
N VAL A 338 -0.16 1.47 5.93
CA VAL A 338 0.69 2.57 6.42
C VAL A 338 1.60 2.11 7.55
N TRP A 339 1.04 1.39 8.54
CA TRP A 339 1.79 0.85 9.67
C TRP A 339 2.92 -0.07 9.23
N ARG A 340 2.61 -1.03 8.35
CA ARG A 340 3.61 -1.96 7.79
C ARG A 340 4.65 -1.24 6.94
N THR A 341 4.29 -0.15 6.27
CA THR A 341 5.26 0.72 5.56
C THR A 341 6.19 1.42 6.54
N HIS A 342 5.68 1.88 7.70
CA HIS A 342 6.48 2.54 8.72
C HIS A 342 7.52 1.59 9.33
N MET A 343 7.18 0.32 9.54
CA MET A 343 8.13 -0.70 10.04
C MET A 343 9.34 -0.92 9.12
N LEU A 344 9.25 -0.52 7.85
CA LEU A 344 10.36 -0.57 6.88
C LEU A 344 11.38 0.57 7.06
N TYR A 345 11.21 1.39 8.11
CA TYR A 345 12.15 2.42 8.57
C TYR A 345 12.54 2.09 10.02
N PRO A 346 13.46 1.14 10.27
CA PRO A 346 13.64 0.56 11.59
C PRO A 346 13.91 1.62 12.68
N MET A 347 14.87 2.53 12.44
CA MET A 347 15.19 3.59 13.40
C MET A 347 14.03 4.57 13.62
N ALA A 348 13.35 4.99 12.56
CA ALA A 348 12.21 5.91 12.67
C ALA A 348 11.03 5.26 13.43
N TYR A 349 10.77 3.98 13.19
CA TYR A 349 9.71 3.24 13.87
C TYR A 349 10.02 2.97 15.35
N ILE A 350 11.28 2.66 15.67
CA ILE A 350 11.76 2.54 17.05
C ILE A 350 11.57 3.86 17.79
N GLU A 351 12.02 4.96 17.21
CA GLU A 351 11.88 6.29 17.79
C GLU A 351 10.41 6.69 17.94
N PHE A 352 9.58 6.38 16.94
CA PHE A 352 8.13 6.58 17.01
C PHE A 352 7.51 5.84 18.20
N SER A 353 7.85 4.56 18.41
CA SER A 353 7.35 3.79 19.55
C SER A 353 7.72 4.47 20.88
N ALA A 354 8.99 4.83 21.04
CA ALA A 354 9.50 5.46 22.25
C ALA A 354 8.85 6.83 22.52
N ASN A 355 8.74 7.67 21.49
CA ASN A 355 8.21 9.03 21.61
C ASN A 355 6.69 9.05 21.86
N ILE A 356 5.93 8.15 21.23
CA ILE A 356 4.47 8.16 21.33
C ILE A 356 3.97 7.38 22.56
N PHE A 357 4.55 6.22 22.85
CA PHE A 357 4.08 5.31 23.89
C PHE A 357 4.97 5.31 25.14
N GLY A 358 6.01 6.15 25.17
CA GLY A 358 6.94 6.27 26.29
C GLY A 358 7.85 5.04 26.48
N SER A 359 7.82 4.08 25.55
CA SER A 359 8.59 2.84 25.64
C SER A 359 8.66 2.11 24.29
N ASP A 360 9.56 1.14 24.21
CA ASP A 360 9.72 0.22 23.08
C ASP A 360 8.59 -0.84 23.02
N ILE A 361 7.36 -0.51 23.44
CA ILE A 361 6.24 -1.46 23.54
C ILE A 361 5.86 -2.06 22.18
N LEU A 362 5.95 -1.28 21.09
CA LEU A 362 5.69 -1.77 19.74
C LEU A 362 6.78 -2.70 19.19
N LEU A 363 7.91 -2.81 19.89
CA LEU A 363 8.99 -3.75 19.55
C LEU A 363 8.89 -5.05 20.34
N LYS A 364 8.06 -5.11 21.39
CA LYS A 364 7.95 -6.27 22.30
C LYS A 364 6.86 -7.26 21.89
N SER A 365 6.14 -7.00 20.79
CA SER A 365 5.05 -7.85 20.36
C SER A 365 5.57 -9.09 19.63
N ASP A 366 5.87 -10.16 20.39
CA ASP A 366 5.42 -11.46 19.93
C ASP A 366 3.90 -11.41 19.93
N VAL A 367 3.30 -11.67 18.78
CA VAL A 367 1.94 -11.26 18.38
C VAL A 367 0.82 -11.86 19.27
N ASP A 368 1.15 -12.76 20.21
CA ASP A 368 0.22 -13.36 21.18
C ASP A 368 0.30 -12.82 22.63
N SER A 369 1.35 -12.08 23.02
CA SER A 369 1.55 -11.76 24.45
C SER A 369 0.85 -10.49 24.95
N LEU A 370 0.35 -9.65 24.04
CA LEU A 370 -0.26 -8.35 24.41
C LEU A 370 -1.75 -8.44 24.80
N VAL A 371 -2.37 -9.62 24.68
CA VAL A 371 -3.76 -9.85 25.16
C VAL A 371 -3.79 -10.13 26.67
N HIS A 372 -2.64 -10.44 27.31
CA HIS A 372 -2.61 -10.88 28.71
C HIS A 372 -1.77 -10.05 29.69
N THR A 373 -1.17 -8.93 29.27
CA THR A 373 -0.60 -8.00 30.27
C THR A 373 -1.67 -7.05 30.77
N ALA A 374 -2.50 -7.56 31.68
CA ALA A 374 -3.26 -6.75 32.61
C ALA A 374 -2.33 -5.79 33.37
N ASP A 375 -2.75 -4.54 33.43
CA ASP A 375 -2.49 -3.56 34.48
C ASP A 375 -1.05 -3.47 35.02
N VAL A 376 -0.33 -2.46 34.54
CA VAL A 376 0.79 -1.89 35.29
C VAL A 376 0.22 -1.26 36.57
N LYS A 377 0.46 -1.93 37.71
CA LYS A 377 0.31 -1.45 39.09
C LYS A 377 0.47 0.06 39.24
N SER A 378 -0.63 0.75 39.55
CA SER A 378 -0.62 2.04 40.23
C SER A 378 -0.31 1.86 41.73
N PRO A 379 0.37 2.81 42.40
CA PRO A 379 0.56 2.77 43.85
C PRO A 379 -0.77 3.07 44.59
N PRO A 380 -0.93 2.67 45.86
CA PRO A 380 -2.22 2.69 46.53
C PRO A 380 -2.53 4.11 47.06
N SER A 381 -3.61 4.71 46.60
CA SER A 381 -4.31 5.74 47.36
C SER A 381 -5.82 5.61 47.16
N SER A 382 -6.47 5.42 48.29
CA SER A 382 -7.89 5.25 48.58
C SER A 382 -8.81 6.35 48.05
N GLU A 383 -9.95 5.95 47.48
CA GLU A 383 -11.34 6.38 47.77
C GLU A 383 -12.28 5.83 46.66
N PRO A 384 -13.50 5.34 46.98
CA PRO A 384 -14.38 4.70 46.01
C PRO A 384 -15.29 5.74 45.35
N SER A 385 -15.31 5.79 44.01
CA SER A 385 -16.38 6.48 43.28
C SER A 385 -17.15 5.47 42.43
N THR A 386 -18.46 5.55 42.63
CA THR A 386 -19.58 4.84 42.01
C THR A 386 -19.43 4.67 40.50
N GLY A 387 -19.74 3.45 40.05
CA GLY A 387 -19.63 3.06 38.66
C GLY A 387 -20.62 3.76 37.74
N ASP A 388 -20.10 4.17 36.59
CA ASP A 388 -20.84 4.27 35.34
C ASP A 388 -20.12 3.34 34.35
N ASN A 389 -20.70 2.15 34.15
CA ASN A 389 -20.39 1.27 33.03
C ASN A 389 -21.08 1.83 31.79
N ASP A 390 -20.54 2.89 31.21
CA ASP A 390 -20.84 3.27 29.82
C ASP A 390 -19.87 2.49 28.91
N SER A 391 -20.19 1.21 28.69
CA SER A 391 -19.70 0.48 27.53
C SER A 391 -20.33 1.09 26.29
N VAL A 392 -19.75 2.18 25.81
CA VAL A 392 -20.10 2.76 24.52
C VAL A 392 -19.56 1.80 23.45
N SER A 393 -20.34 0.76 23.17
CA SER A 393 -20.26 0.01 21.92
C SER A 393 -20.64 1.00 20.81
N LEU A 394 -19.66 1.81 20.39
CA LEU A 394 -19.77 2.59 19.17
C LEU A 394 -19.83 1.58 18.03
N ASP A 395 -21.03 1.41 17.45
CA ASP A 395 -21.27 0.62 16.26
C ASP A 395 -20.18 0.92 15.22
N ALA A 396 -19.27 -0.04 15.02
CA ALA A 396 -18.21 0.08 14.02
C ALA A 396 -18.90 0.12 12.65
N ALA A 397 -19.00 1.31 12.06
CA ALA A 397 -19.47 1.43 10.70
C ALA A 397 -18.50 0.64 9.79
N ASP A 398 -18.98 -0.41 9.13
CA ASP A 398 -18.18 -1.19 8.19
C ASP A 398 -17.65 -0.27 7.08
N ILE A 399 -16.34 -0.07 7.01
CA ILE A 399 -15.68 0.76 5.99
C ILE A 399 -15.37 -0.10 4.77
N CYS A 400 -16.10 0.09 3.67
CA CYS A 400 -15.81 -0.57 2.40
C CYS A 400 -14.65 0.12 1.66
N TYR A 401 -13.65 -0.63 1.18
CA TYR A 401 -12.47 -0.12 0.46
C TYR A 401 -12.53 -0.32 -1.07
N CYS A 402 -13.70 -0.63 -1.64
CA CYS A 402 -13.79 -0.77 -3.09
C CYS A 402 -13.50 0.57 -3.81
N TRP A 403 -13.04 0.50 -5.06
CA TRP A 403 -12.68 1.70 -5.84
C TRP A 403 -13.79 2.73 -5.95
N LEU A 404 -15.06 2.30 -5.89
CA LEU A 404 -16.20 3.21 -5.89
C LEU A 404 -16.31 3.99 -4.57
N CYS A 405 -16.22 3.31 -3.43
CA CYS A 405 -16.28 3.97 -2.12
C CYS A 405 -15.07 4.90 -1.92
N GLU A 406 -13.87 4.47 -2.33
CA GLU A 406 -12.68 5.32 -2.27
C GLU A 406 -12.81 6.55 -3.18
N ARG A 407 -13.42 6.40 -4.36
CA ARG A 407 -13.69 7.54 -5.26
C ARG A 407 -14.75 8.49 -4.73
N ILE A 408 -15.74 7.99 -4.01
CA ILE A 408 -16.69 8.83 -3.26
C ILE A 408 -15.97 9.57 -2.14
N ARG A 409 -15.06 8.92 -1.41
CA ARG A 409 -14.28 9.55 -0.32
C ARG A 409 -13.32 10.64 -0.77
N ASP A 410 -12.95 10.69 -2.05
CA ASP A 410 -12.24 11.83 -2.61
C ASP A 410 -13.09 13.12 -2.60
N GLU A 411 -14.42 13.01 -2.69
CA GLU A 411 -15.35 14.14 -2.65
C GLU A 411 -15.99 14.33 -1.26
N VAL A 412 -16.26 13.22 -0.56
CA VAL A 412 -16.92 13.18 0.76
C VAL A 412 -16.09 12.31 1.71
N PRO A 413 -15.06 12.86 2.37
CA PRO A 413 -14.08 12.09 3.16
C PRO A 413 -14.68 11.20 4.26
N ASP A 414 -15.76 11.66 4.89
CA ASP A 414 -16.43 10.96 6.01
C ASP A 414 -17.45 9.89 5.53
N TYR A 415 -17.46 9.57 4.24
CA TYR A 415 -18.39 8.59 3.68
C TYR A 415 -18.15 7.19 4.26
N THR A 416 -19.18 6.67 4.93
CA THR A 416 -19.28 5.29 5.43
C THR A 416 -20.45 4.57 4.78
N THR A 417 -20.35 3.24 4.69
CA THR A 417 -21.39 2.39 4.11
C THR A 417 -22.30 1.85 5.21
N SER A 418 -23.62 1.92 5.03
CA SER A 418 -24.58 1.29 5.96
C SER A 418 -24.71 -0.20 5.62
N SER A 419 -24.27 -1.07 6.52
CA SER A 419 -24.13 -2.52 6.27
C SER A 419 -25.47 -3.25 6.35
N SER A 420 -25.87 -3.90 5.25
CA SER A 420 -26.70 -5.12 5.34
C SER A 420 -26.48 -6.14 4.20
N LYS A 421 -25.61 -5.87 3.20
CA LYS A 421 -25.42 -6.78 2.05
C LYS A 421 -23.96 -7.01 1.59
N LEU A 422 -22.97 -6.32 2.17
CA LEU A 422 -21.59 -6.30 1.66
C LEU A 422 -20.76 -7.54 1.96
N ALA A 423 -21.08 -8.31 3.01
CA ALA A 423 -20.33 -9.52 3.37
C ALA A 423 -20.40 -10.66 2.31
N ARG A 424 -21.20 -10.52 1.24
CA ARG A 424 -21.45 -11.60 0.28
C ARG A 424 -20.90 -11.38 -1.14
N ARG A 425 -20.31 -10.21 -1.45
CA ARG A 425 -19.90 -9.84 -2.83
C ARG A 425 -18.40 -9.74 -3.06
N MET A 426 -17.57 -9.84 -2.03
CA MET A 426 -16.11 -9.79 -2.13
C MET A 426 -15.46 -11.15 -2.46
N LEU A 427 -16.26 -12.21 -2.66
CA LEU A 427 -15.78 -13.52 -3.09
C LEU A 427 -16.05 -13.71 -4.61
N PRO A 428 -15.11 -14.28 -5.39
CA PRO A 428 -15.37 -14.65 -6.78
C PRO A 428 -16.51 -15.68 -6.83
N THR A 429 -17.60 -15.36 -7.53
CA THR A 429 -18.64 -16.33 -7.84
C THR A 429 -18.19 -17.14 -9.04
N THR A 430 -17.84 -18.40 -8.82
CA THR A 430 -17.63 -19.38 -9.89
C THR A 430 -18.98 -19.65 -10.56
N SER A 431 -19.08 -19.31 -11.84
CA SER A 431 -20.26 -19.59 -12.66
C SER A 431 -20.24 -21.06 -13.09
N SER A 432 -21.00 -21.92 -12.40
CA SER A 432 -21.43 -23.20 -12.95
C SER A 432 -22.85 -23.07 -13.46
N GLY A 433 -22.98 -23.01 -14.78
CA GLY A 433 -24.27 -23.16 -15.44
C GLY A 433 -24.76 -24.60 -15.31
N THR A 434 -26.03 -24.77 -14.96
CA THR A 434 -26.79 -25.92 -15.45
C THR A 434 -28.26 -25.55 -15.59
N VAL A 435 -28.77 -25.84 -16.79
CA VAL A 435 -30.15 -25.70 -17.23
C VAL A 435 -31.03 -26.71 -16.49
N SER A 436 -32.24 -26.31 -16.05
CA SER A 436 -33.46 -27.13 -16.09
C SER A 436 -34.72 -26.30 -15.73
N GLN A 437 -35.72 -26.34 -16.61
CA GLN A 437 -37.12 -25.93 -16.34
C GLN A 437 -37.96 -27.15 -15.86
N PRO A 438 -39.31 -27.09 -15.77
CA PRO A 438 -40.06 -26.72 -14.57
C PRO A 438 -40.97 -27.88 -14.06
N ALA A 439 -41.34 -27.88 -12.77
CA ALA A 439 -42.45 -28.70 -12.29
C ALA A 439 -43.21 -28.01 -11.15
N SER A 440 -44.54 -27.98 -11.27
CA SER A 440 -45.54 -27.58 -10.28
C SER A 440 -46.41 -28.82 -9.96
N PRO A 441 -47.43 -28.74 -9.07
CA PRO A 441 -47.41 -28.32 -7.67
C PRO A 441 -48.07 -29.39 -6.76
N THR A 442 -47.75 -29.44 -5.47
CA THR A 442 -48.68 -30.04 -4.49
C THR A 442 -48.67 -29.30 -3.16
N SER A 443 -49.88 -28.90 -2.78
CA SER A 443 -50.29 -28.22 -1.56
C SER A 443 -50.11 -29.05 -0.29
N ARG A 444 -49.77 -28.40 0.83
CA ARG A 444 -50.62 -28.24 2.04
C ARG A 444 -49.79 -27.74 3.22
N GLY A 445 -50.35 -26.80 3.99
CA GLY A 445 -49.93 -26.53 5.37
C GLY A 445 -49.72 -25.05 5.69
N PHE A 446 -50.81 -24.34 5.96
CA PHE A 446 -50.79 -23.02 6.59
C PHE A 446 -50.18 -23.09 8.00
N SER A 447 -49.24 -22.19 8.30
CA SER A 447 -49.14 -21.58 9.63
C SER A 447 -48.78 -20.10 9.49
N HIS A 448 -49.73 -19.25 9.86
CA HIS A 448 -49.54 -17.82 9.98
C HIS A 448 -48.64 -17.53 11.18
N PHE A 449 -47.40 -17.12 10.95
CA PHE A 449 -46.65 -16.33 11.92
C PHE A 449 -46.53 -14.90 11.43
N ARG A 450 -47.32 -14.05 12.08
CA ARG A 450 -47.43 -12.62 11.89
C ARG A 450 -46.24 -11.96 12.61
N SER A 451 -45.12 -11.79 11.91
CA SER A 451 -44.00 -11.00 12.47
C SER A 451 -44.37 -9.53 12.43
N ARG A 452 -44.69 -9.04 13.62
CA ARG A 452 -45.01 -7.65 13.95
C ARG A 452 -43.82 -6.77 13.59
N SER A 453 -43.94 -6.00 12.51
CA SER A 453 -43.10 -4.82 12.27
C SER A 453 -43.33 -3.88 13.45
N MET A 454 -42.38 -3.87 14.39
CA MET A 454 -42.27 -2.83 15.39
C MET A 454 -41.58 -1.66 14.68
N SER A 455 -42.36 -0.64 14.38
CA SER A 455 -41.86 0.68 14.02
C SER A 455 -40.99 1.20 15.15
N SER A 456 -39.68 1.01 15.06
CA SER A 456 -38.73 1.82 15.81
C SER A 456 -38.73 3.19 15.15
N ASN A 457 -39.14 4.19 15.92
CA ASN A 457 -38.97 5.60 15.57
C ASN A 457 -37.46 5.87 15.45
N THR A 458 -36.91 5.72 14.24
CA THR A 458 -35.65 6.35 13.86
C THR A 458 -35.84 7.86 13.94
N PRO A 459 -34.98 8.60 14.66
CA PRO A 459 -35.01 10.06 14.60
C PRO A 459 -34.81 10.49 13.14
N GLN A 460 -35.74 11.31 12.66
CA GLN A 460 -35.70 11.89 11.32
C GLN A 460 -34.51 12.85 11.19
N SER A 461 -33.92 12.86 9.98
CA SER A 461 -32.94 13.82 9.43
C SER A 461 -31.50 13.75 9.97
N ALA A 462 -30.76 12.72 9.57
CA ALA A 462 -29.37 12.93 9.16
C ALA A 462 -29.35 12.81 7.63
N ASP A 463 -29.09 13.90 6.93
CA ASP A 463 -28.92 13.90 5.48
C ASP A 463 -27.88 12.83 5.12
N SER A 464 -28.24 11.87 4.27
CA SER A 464 -27.28 10.86 3.78
C SER A 464 -26.05 11.60 3.23
N PRO A 465 -24.81 11.23 3.58
CA PRO A 465 -23.60 11.93 3.12
C PRO A 465 -23.53 12.05 1.59
N LEU A 466 -24.20 11.15 0.85
CA LEU A 466 -24.33 11.17 -0.60
C LEU A 466 -25.22 12.31 -1.14
N SER A 467 -26.08 12.90 -0.31
CA SER A 467 -26.90 14.06 -0.68
C SER A 467 -26.07 15.33 -0.92
N GLN A 468 -24.81 15.34 -0.47
CA GLN A 468 -23.85 16.42 -0.72
C GLN A 468 -23.32 16.41 -2.16
N LEU A 469 -23.45 15.28 -2.87
CA LEU A 469 -22.93 15.13 -4.23
C LEU A 469 -23.90 15.70 -5.27
N THR A 470 -23.38 16.52 -6.17
CA THR A 470 -24.09 16.97 -7.37
C THR A 470 -24.27 15.82 -8.37
N LYS A 471 -25.23 15.94 -9.29
CA LYS A 471 -25.44 14.93 -10.34
C LYS A 471 -24.21 14.79 -11.24
N GLU A 472 -23.53 15.90 -11.48
CA GLU A 472 -22.29 15.99 -12.26
C GLU A 472 -21.15 15.24 -11.54
N GLN A 473 -21.00 15.40 -10.22
CA GLN A 473 -20.03 14.63 -9.43
C GLN A 473 -20.34 13.13 -9.46
N ILE A 474 -21.60 12.73 -9.27
CA ILE A 474 -21.99 11.32 -9.35
C ILE A 474 -21.67 10.73 -10.73
N ALA A 475 -21.95 11.46 -11.82
CA ALA A 475 -21.62 11.03 -13.17
C ALA A 475 -20.10 10.91 -13.38
N SER A 476 -19.31 11.86 -12.85
CA SER A 476 -17.85 11.83 -12.88
C SER A 476 -17.27 10.62 -12.15
N ILE A 477 -17.75 10.35 -10.93
CA ILE A 477 -17.35 9.18 -10.12
C ILE A 477 -17.63 7.88 -10.89
N LYS A 478 -18.83 7.74 -11.47
CA LYS A 478 -19.20 6.54 -12.27
C LYS A 478 -18.29 6.38 -13.48
N ALA A 479 -18.00 7.48 -14.19
CA ALA A 479 -17.15 7.46 -15.38
C ALA A 479 -15.69 7.10 -15.05
N ASP A 480 -15.16 7.59 -13.93
CA ASP A 480 -13.82 7.22 -13.44
C ASP A 480 -13.74 5.73 -13.14
N VAL A 481 -14.63 5.21 -12.29
CA VAL A 481 -14.60 3.80 -11.89
C VAL A 481 -14.84 2.88 -13.10
N ALA A 482 -15.76 3.23 -13.98
CA ALA A 482 -16.02 2.46 -15.20
C ALA A 482 -14.80 2.43 -16.14
N PHE A 483 -14.10 3.56 -16.31
CA PHE A 483 -12.91 3.63 -17.14
C PHE A 483 -11.76 2.78 -16.59
N TYR A 484 -11.45 2.92 -15.30
CA TYR A 484 -10.34 2.16 -14.70
C TYR A 484 -10.62 0.66 -14.67
N ARG A 485 -11.87 0.22 -14.40
CA ARG A 485 -12.26 -1.18 -14.54
C ARG A 485 -12.10 -1.70 -15.97
N TYR A 486 -12.51 -0.90 -16.95
CA TYR A 486 -12.31 -1.24 -18.36
C TYR A 486 -10.82 -1.37 -18.74
N VAL A 487 -9.95 -0.50 -18.20
CA VAL A 487 -8.50 -0.60 -18.43
C VAL A 487 -7.93 -1.89 -17.82
N GLU A 488 -8.38 -2.31 -16.64
CA GLU A 488 -7.97 -3.59 -16.05
C GLU A 488 -8.49 -4.80 -16.85
N ASP A 489 -9.75 -4.78 -17.27
CA ASP A 489 -10.31 -5.83 -18.13
C ASP A 489 -9.54 -5.90 -19.46
N PHE A 490 -9.15 -4.74 -20.00
CA PHE A 490 -8.31 -4.65 -21.19
C PHE A 490 -6.92 -5.25 -20.96
N ARG A 491 -6.26 -4.96 -19.82
CA ARG A 491 -4.97 -5.56 -19.45
C ARG A 491 -5.06 -7.08 -19.38
N ARG A 492 -6.13 -7.61 -18.79
CA ARG A 492 -6.34 -9.07 -18.67
C ARG A 492 -6.60 -9.75 -20.01
N ALA A 493 -7.23 -9.06 -20.95
CA ALA A 493 -7.62 -9.62 -22.23
C ALA A 493 -6.57 -9.47 -23.35
N ASN A 494 -5.50 -8.68 -23.13
CA ASN A 494 -4.52 -8.34 -24.16
C ASN A 494 -3.09 -8.64 -23.69
N PRO A 495 -2.13 -8.79 -24.61
CA PRO A 495 -0.72 -8.97 -24.25
C PRO A 495 -0.15 -7.78 -23.47
N ASP A 496 0.82 -8.06 -22.60
CA ASP A 496 1.50 -7.14 -21.67
C ASP A 496 2.04 -5.84 -22.31
N ALA A 497 2.44 -5.86 -23.58
CA ALA A 497 3.00 -4.70 -24.29
C ALA A 497 1.94 -3.80 -24.96
N THR A 498 0.65 -4.09 -24.79
CA THR A 498 -0.43 -3.38 -25.51
C THR A 498 -0.68 -2.00 -24.90
N THR A 499 -0.78 -0.99 -25.75
CA THR A 499 -1.07 0.38 -25.29
C THR A 499 -2.46 0.46 -24.65
N LEU A 500 -2.51 1.06 -23.46
CA LEU A 500 -3.76 1.17 -22.71
C LEU A 500 -4.77 2.09 -23.42
N PRO A 501 -6.08 1.78 -23.31
CA PRO A 501 -7.14 2.63 -23.84
C PRO A 501 -7.09 4.04 -23.23
N GLY A 502 -7.31 5.06 -24.06
CA GLY A 502 -7.34 6.46 -23.64
C GLY A 502 -8.77 7.00 -23.46
N ARG A 503 -8.88 8.12 -22.75
CA ARG A 503 -10.12 8.91 -22.63
C ARG A 503 -9.83 10.42 -22.72
N PRO A 504 -10.84 11.26 -23.06
CA PRO A 504 -10.71 12.71 -22.90
C PRO A 504 -10.35 13.07 -21.46
N ALA A 505 -9.56 14.14 -21.28
CA ALA A 505 -9.23 14.66 -19.95
C ALA A 505 -10.52 15.03 -19.20
N THR A 506 -10.64 14.55 -17.96
CA THR A 506 -11.76 14.88 -17.07
C THR A 506 -11.59 16.28 -16.47
N SER A 507 -12.65 16.83 -15.87
CA SER A 507 -12.54 18.09 -15.13
C SER A 507 -11.51 18.01 -14.01
N ARG A 508 -11.44 16.86 -13.31
CA ARG A 508 -10.44 16.59 -12.27
C ARG A 508 -9.01 16.62 -12.83
N ASP A 509 -8.79 16.02 -14.00
CA ASP A 509 -7.48 16.02 -14.66
C ASP A 509 -7.06 17.44 -15.04
N LEU A 510 -7.99 18.22 -15.60
CA LEU A 510 -7.76 19.61 -15.98
C LEU A 510 -7.48 20.50 -14.76
N GLU A 511 -8.19 20.29 -13.65
CA GLU A 511 -7.95 20.98 -12.38
C GLU A 511 -6.60 20.62 -11.76
N LYS A 512 -6.17 19.34 -11.85
CA LYS A 512 -4.84 18.90 -11.41
C LYS A 512 -3.76 19.62 -12.23
N ILE A 513 -3.86 19.58 -13.56
CA ILE A 513 -2.94 20.27 -14.47
C ILE A 513 -2.89 21.78 -14.16
N GLN A 514 -4.05 22.41 -13.96
CA GLN A 514 -4.13 23.83 -13.62
C GLN A 514 -3.43 24.14 -12.29
N ARG A 515 -3.66 23.32 -11.25
CA ARG A 515 -3.01 23.45 -9.94
C ARG A 515 -1.50 23.31 -10.06
N GLU A 516 -0.99 22.36 -10.84
CA GLU A 516 0.44 22.19 -11.09
C GLU A 516 1.04 23.39 -11.83
N LEU A 517 0.35 23.91 -12.85
CA LEU A 517 0.78 25.12 -13.55
C LEU A 517 0.84 26.32 -12.60
N ASP A 518 -0.14 26.47 -11.71
CA ASP A 518 -0.17 27.56 -10.75
C ASP A 518 0.84 27.38 -9.62
N ALA A 519 1.18 26.14 -9.24
CA ALA A 519 2.31 25.84 -8.35
C ALA A 519 3.64 26.21 -9.00
N LYS A 520 3.87 25.80 -10.26
CA LYS A 520 5.08 26.15 -11.03
C LYS A 520 5.25 27.66 -11.19
N LYS A 521 4.16 28.41 -11.43
CA LYS A 521 4.20 29.89 -11.44
C LYS A 521 4.60 30.47 -10.08
N ARG A 522 4.14 29.87 -8.97
CA ARG A 522 4.45 30.33 -7.61
C ARG A 522 5.90 30.11 -7.22
N VAL A 523 6.52 29.00 -7.62
CA VAL A 523 7.95 28.71 -7.35
C VAL A 523 8.88 29.77 -7.98
N GLY A 524 8.46 30.40 -9.08
CA GLY A 524 9.19 31.51 -9.69
C GLY A 524 8.81 32.90 -9.19
N THR A 525 7.92 33.07 -8.20
CA THR A 525 7.39 34.39 -7.82
C THR A 525 7.72 34.77 -6.37
N PHE A 526 8.68 35.66 -6.18
CA PHE A 526 9.08 36.19 -4.87
C PHE A 526 8.33 37.49 -4.54
N HIS A 527 7.82 37.59 -3.32
CA HIS A 527 7.09 38.76 -2.84
C HIS A 527 7.94 39.50 -1.80
N GLY A 528 8.33 40.74 -2.12
CA GLY A 528 8.99 41.67 -1.19
C GLY A 528 8.06 42.81 -0.81
N MET A 529 8.41 43.57 0.23
CA MET A 529 7.67 44.79 0.57
C MET A 529 7.69 45.78 -0.60
N GLY A 530 6.56 45.90 -1.31
CA GLY A 530 6.37 46.86 -2.41
C GLY A 530 6.70 46.37 -3.82
N TYR A 531 7.13 45.12 -3.99
CA TYR A 531 7.43 44.57 -5.31
C TYR A 531 7.24 43.05 -5.36
N THR A 532 6.91 42.56 -6.55
CA THR A 532 6.84 41.14 -6.89
C THR A 532 7.91 40.85 -7.95
N VAL A 533 8.75 39.84 -7.73
CA VAL A 533 9.77 39.39 -8.68
C VAL A 533 9.33 38.06 -9.26
N GLU A 534 9.14 38.01 -10.57
CA GLU A 534 8.77 36.80 -11.31
C GLU A 534 9.97 36.32 -12.14
N VAL A 535 10.47 35.11 -11.88
CA VAL A 535 11.53 34.47 -12.65
C VAL A 535 10.94 33.97 -13.96
N VAL A 536 11.17 34.72 -15.04
CA VAL A 536 10.69 34.41 -16.39
C VAL A 536 11.52 33.31 -17.04
N ARG A 537 12.80 33.21 -16.66
CA ARG A 537 13.72 32.16 -17.11
C ARG A 537 14.76 31.89 -16.01
N PRO A 538 14.88 30.67 -15.49
CA PRO A 538 15.92 30.33 -14.51
C PRO A 538 17.31 30.40 -15.15
N ALA A 539 18.33 30.60 -14.32
CA ALA A 539 19.72 30.48 -14.76
C ALA A 539 20.01 29.03 -15.18
N VAL A 540 20.71 28.85 -16.29
CA VAL A 540 21.14 27.53 -16.79
C VAL A 540 22.63 27.42 -16.56
N TYR A 541 23.06 26.36 -15.89
CA TYR A 541 24.46 26.05 -15.63
C TYR A 541 24.87 24.82 -16.45
N ASP A 542 26.13 24.77 -16.82
CA ASP A 542 26.77 23.60 -17.40
C ASP A 542 26.95 22.56 -16.27
N GLU A 543 26.33 21.39 -16.41
CA GLU A 543 26.29 20.36 -15.36
C GLU A 543 27.68 19.78 -15.04
N ALA A 544 28.62 19.79 -15.99
CA ALA A 544 29.95 19.22 -15.81
C ALA A 544 30.95 20.24 -15.24
N THR A 545 30.81 21.52 -15.58
CA THR A 545 31.79 22.57 -15.23
C THR A 545 31.28 23.59 -14.22
N GLY A 546 29.98 23.61 -13.91
CA GLY A 546 29.34 24.60 -13.05
C GLY A 546 29.29 26.02 -13.65
N ARG A 547 29.69 26.18 -14.91
CA ARG A 547 29.76 27.48 -15.57
C ARG A 547 28.37 27.94 -15.99
N LEU A 548 28.02 29.19 -15.70
CA LEU A 548 26.72 29.78 -16.09
C LEU A 548 26.61 29.87 -17.62
N LEU A 549 25.70 29.08 -18.21
CA LEU A 549 25.40 29.06 -19.64
C LEU A 549 24.38 30.13 -20.04
N LYS A 550 23.35 30.36 -19.21
CA LYS A 550 22.35 31.42 -19.43
C LYS A 550 22.02 32.12 -18.12
N LYS A 551 22.10 33.45 -18.11
CA LYS A 551 21.69 34.27 -16.97
C LYS A 551 20.19 34.16 -16.72
N GLU A 552 19.81 34.20 -15.44
CA GLU A 552 18.43 34.30 -15.01
C GLU A 552 17.79 35.59 -15.56
N LYS A 553 16.52 35.49 -15.99
CA LYS A 553 15.73 36.65 -16.40
C LYS A 553 14.56 36.82 -15.45
N THR A 554 14.57 37.91 -14.71
CA THR A 554 13.49 38.29 -13.79
C THR A 554 12.65 39.44 -14.33
N LYS A 555 11.38 39.46 -13.95
CA LYS A 555 10.43 40.54 -14.21
C LYS A 555 9.97 41.09 -12.87
N VAL A 556 10.27 42.37 -12.62
CA VAL A 556 9.89 43.04 -11.38
C VAL A 556 8.65 43.89 -11.62
N ARG A 557 7.60 43.69 -10.80
CA ARG A 557 6.43 44.57 -10.74
C ARG A 557 6.42 45.30 -9.41
N ARG A 558 6.37 46.64 -9.41
CA ARG A 558 6.19 47.44 -8.18
C ARG A 558 4.69 47.62 -7.90
N SER A 559 4.28 47.40 -6.66
CA SER A 559 2.90 47.68 -6.23
C SER A 559 2.70 49.19 -6.10
N LYS A 560 1.68 49.76 -6.76
CA LYS A 560 1.43 51.22 -6.79
C LYS A 560 0.90 51.82 -5.49
N ASN A 561 0.61 51.01 -4.46
CA ASN A 561 0.01 51.50 -3.22
C ASN A 561 0.84 51.06 -1.99
N ILE A 562 1.86 51.83 -1.65
CA ILE A 562 2.38 51.88 -0.27
C ILE A 562 2.20 53.31 0.22
N ASN A 563 1.23 53.50 1.12
CA ASN A 563 1.13 54.72 1.92
C ASN A 563 2.37 54.83 2.80
N PRO A 564 3.13 55.94 2.77
CA PRO A 564 4.38 56.06 3.50
C PRO A 564 4.11 56.52 4.92
N THR A 565 3.68 55.63 5.81
CA THR A 565 3.69 55.91 7.25
C THR A 565 4.08 54.66 8.03
N ALA A 566 5.38 54.37 8.04
CA ALA A 566 6.02 53.65 9.14
C ALA A 566 7.49 54.06 9.18
N ARG A 567 7.83 54.88 10.18
CA ARG A 567 9.20 55.24 10.57
C ARG A 567 10.02 53.97 10.78
N ILE A 568 11.08 53.78 10.01
CA ILE A 568 12.14 52.84 10.32
C ILE A 568 13.19 53.61 11.12
N GLY A 569 13.25 53.32 12.42
CA GLY A 569 14.38 53.68 13.27
C GLY A 569 15.62 52.93 12.82
N GLY A 570 16.71 53.67 12.65
CA GLY A 570 17.91 53.19 11.99
C GLY A 570 18.64 52.07 12.73
N PHE A 571 19.26 51.19 11.95
CA PHE A 571 20.50 50.53 12.33
C PHE A 571 21.42 50.54 11.11
N MET A 572 22.51 51.29 11.23
CA MET A 572 23.61 51.40 10.29
C MET A 572 24.60 50.24 10.50
N ALA A 573 24.91 49.56 9.39
CA ALA A 573 26.22 49.12 8.90
C ALA A 573 27.33 48.64 9.86
N GLY A 574 27.89 47.47 9.51
CA GLY A 574 29.27 47.04 9.77
C GLY A 574 29.55 45.78 8.93
N PHE A 575 30.60 45.84 8.09
CA PHE A 575 30.94 44.95 6.99
C PHE A 575 31.08 43.46 7.30
#